data_AF-A0A6B2SX91-F1
#
_entry.id   AF-A0A6B2SX91-F1
#
_cell.length_a   1.000
_cell.length_b   1.000
_cell.length_c   1.000
_cell.angle_alpha   90.00
_cell.angle_beta   90.00
_cell.angle_gamma   90.00
#
_symmetry.space_group_name_H-M   'P 1'
#
loop_
_entity.id
_entity.type
_entity.pdbx_description
1 polymer ?
#
loop_
_entity_poly.entity_id
_entity_poly.type
_entity_poly.pdbx_seq_one_letter_code
_entity_poly.pdbx_strand_id
1 'polypeptide(L)'
;DPATAAQTGPGTHSRAAAGAAAPVPAPDPAAVTFPIACGPVEPVVKNKASGDLDGDGRPETVAVVHCEAGSGTPPDGIYVITRPKTGKPRVVATLVDPKDRQNATGLTLRDGAVTATLLGYSTPDVPRCCPDQKDRAKWQWKDGTFKRTAPAGARSV
;
A
#
# COMPACT_ATOMS: atom_id res chain seq x y z
N ASP A 1 5.77 -34.90 62.48
CA ASP A 1 6.30 -35.47 61.24
C ASP A 1 5.95 -34.56 60.07
N PRO A 2 6.79 -33.58 59.71
CA PRO A 2 6.70 -32.87 58.44
C PRO A 2 7.81 -33.32 57.47
N ALA A 3 7.40 -33.72 56.26
CA ALA A 3 8.28 -34.21 55.21
C ALA A 3 9.10 -33.09 54.53
N THR A 4 10.38 -33.37 54.34
CA THR A 4 11.36 -32.61 53.55
C THR A 4 11.14 -32.78 52.04
N ALA A 5 11.36 -31.72 51.27
CA ALA A 5 12.03 -31.82 49.97
C ALA A 5 12.62 -30.46 49.56
N ALA A 6 13.95 -30.36 49.57
CA ALA A 6 14.71 -29.33 48.86
C ALA A 6 15.03 -29.85 47.45
N GLN A 7 14.92 -29.01 46.43
CA GLN A 7 15.63 -29.20 45.17
C GLN A 7 16.27 -27.89 44.72
N THR A 8 17.59 -27.97 44.51
CA THR A 8 18.50 -26.92 44.08
C THR A 8 18.79 -27.06 42.58
N GLY A 9 18.48 -26.01 41.81
CA GLY A 9 19.11 -25.63 40.53
C GLY A 9 18.66 -26.36 39.24
N PRO A 10 19.04 -25.88 38.03
CA PRO A 10 19.77 -24.67 37.69
C PRO A 10 18.94 -23.66 36.87
N GLY A 11 19.38 -22.40 36.84
CA GLY A 11 18.77 -21.31 36.08
C GLY A 11 18.63 -21.67 34.60
N THR A 12 17.40 -21.56 34.10
CA THR A 12 17.14 -21.50 32.67
C THR A 12 17.77 -20.21 32.14
N HIS A 13 18.97 -20.34 31.58
CA HIS A 13 19.51 -19.39 30.63
C HIS A 13 18.51 -19.29 29.47
N SER A 14 17.61 -18.31 29.54
CA SER A 14 16.93 -17.81 28.36
C SER A 14 18.01 -17.34 27.40
N ARG A 15 18.36 -18.19 26.45
CA ARG A 15 19.23 -17.84 25.32
C ARG A 15 18.48 -16.75 24.56
N ALA A 16 18.78 -15.50 24.89
CA ALA A 16 18.39 -14.36 24.08
C ALA A 16 18.83 -14.69 22.65
N ALA A 17 17.85 -14.78 21.74
CA ALA A 17 18.13 -14.95 20.33
C ALA A 17 18.98 -13.77 19.88
N ALA A 18 20.27 -14.02 19.69
CA ALA A 18 21.20 -13.06 19.18
C ALA A 18 20.78 -12.69 17.74
N GLY A 19 20.47 -11.42 17.52
CA GLY A 19 20.66 -10.79 16.21
C GLY A 19 19.48 -10.75 15.24
N ALA A 20 18.22 -10.61 15.71
CA ALA A 20 17.20 -10.10 14.79
C ALA A 20 17.58 -8.65 14.42
N ALA A 21 17.94 -8.42 13.16
CA ALA A 21 18.19 -7.07 12.65
C ALA A 21 16.96 -6.20 12.88
N ALA A 22 17.17 -4.92 13.24
CA ALA A 22 16.06 -3.99 13.42
C ALA A 22 15.21 -3.90 12.14
N PRO A 23 13.87 -3.83 12.24
CA PRO A 23 13.01 -3.70 11.08
C PRO A 23 13.40 -2.51 10.19
N VAL A 24 13.49 -2.74 8.88
CA VAL A 24 13.79 -1.68 7.91
C VAL A 24 12.54 -0.78 7.78
N PRO A 25 12.66 0.56 7.90
CA PRO A 25 11.52 1.45 7.74
C PRO A 25 11.08 1.52 6.28
N ALA A 26 9.76 1.58 6.09
CA ALA A 26 9.17 1.77 4.78
C ALA A 26 9.62 3.10 4.14
N PRO A 27 9.69 3.19 2.79
CA PRO A 27 10.01 4.41 2.08
C PRO A 27 9.01 5.52 2.40
N ASP A 28 9.49 6.76 2.58
CA ASP A 28 8.63 7.92 2.75
C ASP A 28 8.11 8.41 1.39
N PRO A 29 6.79 8.50 1.17
CA PRO A 29 6.19 9.12 -0.01
C PRO A 29 6.68 10.53 -0.33
N ALA A 30 7.03 11.34 0.68
CA ALA A 30 7.53 12.69 0.47
C ALA A 30 8.94 12.73 -0.16
N ALA A 31 9.66 11.60 -0.16
CA ALA A 31 11.00 11.48 -0.72
C ALA A 31 11.04 11.03 -2.19
N VAL A 32 9.89 10.97 -2.88
CA VAL A 32 9.80 10.58 -4.29
C VAL A 32 9.03 11.60 -5.13
N THR A 33 9.33 11.63 -6.42
CA THR A 33 8.52 12.34 -7.41
C THR A 33 7.49 11.38 -7.97
N PHE A 34 6.20 11.73 -7.85
CA PHE A 34 5.11 10.96 -8.43
C PHE A 34 4.94 11.28 -9.91
N PRO A 35 4.68 10.28 -10.78
CA PRO A 35 4.44 10.50 -12.21
C PRO A 35 3.01 11.01 -12.48
N ILE A 36 2.62 12.10 -11.81
CA ILE A 36 1.33 12.78 -11.98
C ILE A 36 1.57 14.22 -12.46
N ALA A 37 0.82 14.64 -13.48
CA ALA A 37 0.91 15.98 -14.02
C ALA A 37 -0.17 16.87 -13.38
N CYS A 38 0.21 17.65 -12.37
CA CYS A 38 -0.69 18.56 -11.67
C CYS A 38 -0.72 19.99 -12.24
N GLY A 39 0.08 20.28 -13.27
CA GLY A 39 0.21 21.64 -13.78
C GLY A 39 0.82 22.55 -12.70
N PRO A 40 0.18 23.68 -12.35
CA PRO A 40 0.73 24.64 -11.40
C PRO A 40 0.52 24.27 -9.92
N VAL A 41 -0.28 23.24 -9.61
CA VAL A 41 -0.54 22.83 -8.22
C VAL A 41 0.32 21.62 -7.84
N GLU A 42 0.46 21.38 -6.54
CA GLU A 42 1.30 20.31 -6.03
C GLU A 42 0.57 18.96 -5.94
N PRO A 43 1.26 17.83 -6.17
CA PRO A 43 0.76 16.51 -5.82
C PRO A 43 0.82 16.29 -4.31
N VAL A 44 -0.28 15.84 -3.72
CA VAL A 44 -0.42 15.57 -2.29
C VAL A 44 -0.81 14.12 -2.02
N VAL A 45 -0.22 13.56 -0.97
CA VAL A 45 -0.52 12.19 -0.52
C VAL A 45 -1.77 12.21 0.36
N LYS A 46 -2.87 11.67 -0.16
CA LYS A 46 -4.16 11.58 0.53
C LYS A 46 -4.19 10.47 1.59
N ASN A 47 -3.57 9.35 1.26
CA ASN A 47 -3.54 8.15 2.09
C ASN A 47 -2.33 7.30 1.74
N LYS A 48 -1.84 6.50 2.68
CA LYS A 48 -0.74 5.57 2.46
C LYS A 48 -0.87 4.31 3.31
N ALA A 49 -0.30 3.21 2.82
CA ALA A 49 -0.13 1.97 3.56
C ALA A 49 1.25 1.38 3.23
N SER A 50 1.84 0.64 4.16
CA SER A 50 3.17 0.04 3.98
C SER A 50 3.19 -1.42 4.41
N GLY A 51 4.04 -2.20 3.76
CA GLY A 51 4.20 -3.63 4.01
C GLY A 51 5.07 -4.26 2.93
N ASP A 52 5.59 -5.44 3.22
CA ASP A 52 6.38 -6.23 2.27
C ASP A 52 5.44 -6.79 1.19
N LEU A 53 5.54 -6.24 -0.03
CA LEU A 53 4.63 -6.56 -1.14
C LEU A 53 5.21 -7.61 -2.08
N ASP A 54 6.53 -7.74 -2.14
CA ASP A 54 7.22 -8.68 -3.02
C ASP A 54 7.84 -9.88 -2.29
N GLY A 55 7.85 -9.87 -0.96
CA GLY A 55 8.33 -10.94 -0.09
C GLY A 55 9.83 -10.92 0.16
N ASP A 56 10.54 -9.83 -0.13
CA ASP A 56 12.00 -9.73 0.03
C ASP A 56 12.44 -9.37 1.46
N GLY A 57 11.48 -9.17 2.38
CA GLY A 57 11.71 -8.78 3.76
C GLY A 57 11.88 -7.27 3.97
N ARG A 58 11.66 -6.45 2.94
CA ARG A 58 11.68 -4.99 3.02
C ARG A 58 10.30 -4.45 2.66
N PRO A 59 9.76 -3.52 3.47
CA PRO A 59 8.44 -2.97 3.17
C PRO A 59 8.50 -1.96 2.02
N GLU A 60 7.50 -2.04 1.14
CA GLU A 60 7.10 -0.99 0.23
C GLU A 60 6.14 -0.01 0.90
N THR A 61 5.94 1.14 0.27
CA THR A 61 4.84 2.06 0.57
C THR A 61 3.95 2.25 -0.64
N VAL A 62 2.65 2.07 -0.45
CA VAL A 62 1.60 2.42 -1.41
C VAL A 62 1.03 3.78 -1.03
N ALA A 63 1.00 4.72 -1.98
CA ALA A 63 0.48 6.06 -1.78
C ALA A 63 -0.69 6.35 -2.74
N VAL A 64 -1.79 6.87 -2.19
CA VAL A 64 -2.84 7.52 -2.97
C VAL A 64 -2.49 8.99 -3.09
N VAL A 65 -2.37 9.48 -4.32
CA VAL A 65 -1.90 10.83 -4.62
C VAL A 65 -2.89 11.52 -5.53
N HIS A 66 -3.22 12.77 -5.22
CA HIS A 66 -4.00 13.64 -6.10
C HIS A 66 -3.31 15.00 -6.20
N CYS A 67 -3.77 15.83 -7.12
CA CYS A 67 -3.32 17.22 -7.19
C CYS A 67 -4.16 18.09 -6.26
N GLU A 68 -3.53 18.96 -5.48
CA GLU A 68 -4.20 19.89 -4.55
C GLU A 68 -4.89 21.04 -5.31
N ALA A 69 -5.93 20.69 -6.07
CA ALA A 69 -6.84 21.64 -6.69
C ALA A 69 -8.14 21.69 -5.87
N GLY A 70 -8.74 22.88 -5.79
CA GLY A 70 -10.03 23.13 -5.12
C GLY A 70 -11.21 22.40 -5.77
N SER A 71 -12.23 23.12 -6.23
CA SER A 71 -13.40 22.48 -6.85
C SER A 71 -12.99 21.77 -8.15
N GLY A 72 -12.88 20.44 -8.13
CA GLY A 72 -12.49 19.64 -9.28
C GLY A 72 -11.17 18.89 -9.13
N THR A 73 -10.78 18.56 -7.89
CA THR A 73 -9.63 17.70 -7.57
C THR A 73 -9.47 16.58 -8.61
N PRO A 74 -8.33 16.54 -9.33
CA PRO A 74 -8.07 15.52 -10.32
C PRO A 74 -8.20 14.11 -9.74
N PRO A 75 -8.55 13.13 -10.57
CA PRO A 75 -8.62 11.73 -10.15
C PRO A 75 -7.35 11.26 -9.45
N ASP A 76 -7.51 10.32 -8.52
CA ASP A 76 -6.41 9.78 -7.72
C ASP A 76 -5.49 8.91 -8.60
N GLY A 77 -4.19 8.99 -8.34
CA GLY A 77 -3.22 7.96 -8.71
C GLY A 77 -2.88 7.07 -7.52
N ILE A 78 -2.66 5.77 -7.75
CA ILE A 78 -2.12 4.86 -6.73
C ILE A 78 -0.75 4.38 -7.17
N TYR A 79 0.27 4.67 -6.37
CA TYR A 79 1.67 4.37 -6.68
C TYR A 79 2.31 3.46 -5.64
N VAL A 80 3.18 2.56 -6.08
CA VAL A 80 4.02 1.72 -5.21
C VAL A 80 5.44 2.27 -5.20
N ILE A 81 5.99 2.44 -4.01
CA ILE A 81 7.32 2.98 -3.75
C ILE A 81 8.13 1.91 -3.04
N THR A 82 9.34 1.65 -3.53
CA THR A 82 10.33 0.81 -2.84
C THR A 82 11.59 1.61 -2.55
N ARG A 83 12.43 1.10 -1.63
CA ARG A 83 13.78 1.61 -1.37
C ARG A 83 14.77 0.45 -1.49
N PRO A 84 15.68 0.48 -2.47
CA PRO A 84 16.73 -0.54 -2.61
C PRO A 84 17.67 -0.53 -1.40
N LYS A 85 18.46 -1.60 -1.22
CA LYS A 85 19.46 -1.69 -0.13
C LYS A 85 20.40 -0.49 -0.10
N THR A 86 20.77 -0.01 -1.28
CA THR A 86 21.59 1.18 -1.49
C THR A 86 20.88 2.09 -2.51
N GLY A 87 20.75 3.38 -2.17
CA GLY A 87 20.11 4.37 -3.04
C GLY A 87 18.86 5.02 -2.45
N LYS A 88 18.15 5.80 -3.27
CA LYS A 88 16.98 6.58 -2.87
C LYS A 88 15.67 5.82 -3.14
N PRO A 89 14.59 6.10 -2.38
CA PRO A 89 13.24 5.69 -2.73
C PRO A 89 12.87 6.05 -4.17
N ARG A 90 12.04 5.21 -4.81
CA ARG A 90 11.50 5.50 -6.15
C ARG A 90 10.15 4.82 -6.36
N VAL A 91 9.34 5.37 -7.25
CA VAL A 91 8.12 4.71 -7.74
C VAL A 91 8.51 3.54 -8.63
N VAL A 92 7.88 2.39 -8.41
CA VAL A 92 8.11 1.14 -9.18
C VAL A 92 6.85 0.61 -9.86
N ALA A 93 5.67 1.06 -9.45
CA ALA A 93 4.42 0.71 -10.12
C ALA A 93 3.37 1.81 -9.97
N THR A 94 2.49 1.88 -10.96
CA THR A 94 1.24 2.65 -10.95
C THR A 94 0.09 1.64 -10.98
N LEU A 95 -0.67 1.53 -9.88
CA LEU A 95 -1.80 0.61 -9.75
C LEU A 95 -3.11 1.20 -10.31
N VAL A 96 -3.23 2.53 -10.25
CA VAL A 96 -4.30 3.34 -10.85
C VAL A 96 -3.65 4.53 -11.51
N ASP A 97 -3.90 4.73 -12.81
CA ASP A 97 -3.47 5.92 -13.55
C ASP A 97 -4.53 7.02 -13.34
N PRO A 98 -4.15 8.27 -12.99
CA PRO A 98 -5.09 9.39 -12.91
C PRO A 98 -5.97 9.59 -14.17
N LYS A 99 -5.50 9.14 -15.34
CA LYS A 99 -6.26 9.16 -16.60
C LYS A 99 -7.49 8.24 -16.59
N ASP A 100 -7.51 7.23 -15.73
CA ASP A 100 -8.64 6.29 -15.59
C ASP A 100 -9.86 6.95 -14.93
N ARG A 101 -9.73 8.21 -14.48
CA ARG A 101 -10.81 8.98 -13.84
C ARG A 101 -11.40 8.31 -12.60
N GLN A 102 -10.56 7.65 -11.80
CA GLN A 102 -10.98 6.96 -10.58
C GLN A 102 -10.53 7.71 -9.33
N ASN A 103 -11.37 7.70 -8.30
CA ASN A 103 -11.02 8.16 -6.95
C ASN A 103 -10.90 6.95 -6.02
N ALA A 104 -9.82 6.90 -5.25
CA ALA A 104 -9.52 5.81 -4.36
C ALA A 104 -9.95 6.14 -2.91
N THR A 105 -10.57 5.16 -2.27
CA THR A 105 -10.90 5.17 -0.84
C THR A 105 -10.68 3.79 -0.25
N GLY A 106 -10.57 3.69 1.07
CA GLY A 106 -10.39 2.42 1.77
C GLY A 106 -9.13 1.65 1.33
N LEU A 107 -8.01 2.36 1.13
CA LEU A 107 -6.72 1.73 0.86
C LEU A 107 -6.34 0.85 2.06
N THR A 108 -6.06 -0.43 1.82
CA THR A 108 -5.49 -1.33 2.81
C THR A 108 -4.41 -2.21 2.20
N LEU A 109 -3.50 -2.67 3.06
CA LEU A 109 -2.44 -3.62 2.71
C LEU A 109 -2.49 -4.76 3.71
N ARG A 110 -2.70 -5.99 3.23
CA ARG A 110 -2.76 -7.22 4.03
C ARG A 110 -2.19 -8.38 3.23
N ASP A 111 -1.33 -9.18 3.85
CA ASP A 111 -0.79 -10.43 3.27
C ASP A 111 -0.19 -10.24 1.86
N GLY A 112 0.62 -9.18 1.67
CA GLY A 112 1.23 -8.85 0.37
C GLY A 112 0.25 -8.33 -0.70
N ALA A 113 -1.03 -8.13 -0.34
CA ALA A 113 -2.05 -7.62 -1.25
C ALA A 113 -2.44 -6.19 -0.91
N VAL A 114 -2.53 -5.36 -1.95
CA VAL A 114 -3.11 -4.01 -1.89
C VAL A 114 -4.58 -4.11 -2.25
N THR A 115 -5.47 -3.48 -1.47
CA THR A 115 -6.87 -3.34 -1.86
C THR A 115 -7.33 -1.89 -1.72
N ALA A 116 -8.24 -1.48 -2.59
CA ALA A 116 -8.90 -0.18 -2.53
C ALA A 116 -10.32 -0.27 -3.09
N THR A 117 -11.19 0.62 -2.64
CA THR A 117 -12.44 0.92 -3.32
C THR A 117 -12.20 2.06 -4.31
N LEU A 118 -12.53 1.84 -5.57
CA LEU A 118 -12.39 2.80 -6.66
C LEU A 118 -13.77 3.31 -7.06
N LEU A 119 -13.93 4.62 -7.07
CA LEU A 119 -15.12 5.32 -7.55
C LEU A 119 -14.84 5.89 -8.93
N GLY A 120 -15.63 5.50 -9.93
CA GLY A 120 -15.43 5.85 -11.34
C GLY A 120 -16.71 6.32 -12.01
N TYR A 121 -16.65 6.46 -13.33
CA TYR A 121 -17.73 7.01 -14.15
C TYR A 121 -18.06 6.04 -15.29
N SER A 122 -19.34 5.75 -15.49
CA SER A 122 -19.80 4.87 -16.57
C SER A 122 -19.62 5.49 -17.95
N THR A 123 -19.75 6.82 -18.04
CA THR A 123 -19.60 7.58 -19.28
C THR A 123 -18.95 8.95 -19.01
N PRO A 124 -18.44 9.62 -20.05
CA PRO A 124 -17.93 10.99 -19.93
C PRO A 124 -18.96 12.03 -19.46
N ASP A 125 -20.25 11.77 -19.70
CA ASP A 125 -21.36 12.69 -19.41
C ASP A 125 -21.77 12.71 -17.93
N VAL A 126 -21.33 11.71 -17.15
CA VAL A 126 -21.59 11.68 -15.72
C VAL A 126 -20.90 12.86 -15.04
N PRO A 127 -21.62 13.71 -14.29
CA PRO A 127 -21.03 14.86 -13.61
C PRO A 127 -19.90 14.48 -12.66
N ARG A 128 -18.82 15.27 -12.64
CA ARG A 128 -17.65 15.03 -11.79
C ARG A 128 -17.94 14.99 -10.28
N CYS A 129 -19.04 15.61 -9.83
CA CYS A 129 -19.45 15.54 -8.42
C CYS A 129 -19.84 14.12 -7.98
N CYS A 130 -20.16 13.26 -8.95
CA CYS A 130 -21.10 12.19 -8.74
C CYS A 130 -20.64 10.93 -9.50
N PRO A 131 -19.50 10.29 -9.13
CA PRO A 131 -19.13 8.98 -9.66
C PRO A 131 -20.27 7.98 -9.48
N ASP A 132 -20.60 7.25 -10.54
CA ASP A 132 -21.71 6.28 -10.58
C ASP A 132 -21.25 4.82 -10.67
N GLN A 133 -19.94 4.59 -10.72
CA GLN A 133 -19.35 3.26 -10.63
C GLN A 133 -18.55 3.07 -9.35
N LYS A 134 -18.60 1.84 -8.82
CA LYS A 134 -17.84 1.43 -7.65
C LYS A 134 -17.24 0.06 -7.90
N ASP A 135 -15.92 -0.05 -7.78
CA ASP A 135 -15.20 -1.32 -7.87
C ASP A 135 -14.32 -1.56 -6.63
N ARG A 136 -14.20 -2.82 -6.22
CA ARG A 136 -13.24 -3.25 -5.20
C ARG A 136 -12.06 -3.89 -5.90
N ALA A 137 -10.99 -3.13 -6.00
CA ALA A 137 -9.76 -3.58 -6.63
C ALA A 137 -8.84 -4.26 -5.62
N LYS A 138 -8.18 -5.32 -6.08
CA LYS A 138 -7.09 -6.00 -5.37
C LYS A 138 -5.92 -6.14 -6.32
N TRP A 139 -4.72 -5.79 -5.86
CA TRP A 139 -3.47 -6.01 -6.58
C TRP A 139 -2.53 -6.87 -5.75
N GLN A 140 -1.81 -7.77 -6.41
CA GLN A 140 -0.77 -8.59 -5.79
C GLN A 140 0.45 -8.62 -6.70
N TRP A 141 1.63 -8.63 -6.10
CA TRP A 141 2.86 -8.87 -6.82
C TRP A 141 2.88 -10.29 -7.37
N LYS A 142 3.10 -10.43 -8.67
CA LYS A 142 3.19 -11.72 -9.33
C LYS A 142 4.04 -11.60 -10.59
N ASP A 143 5.08 -12.43 -10.67
CA ASP A 143 5.98 -12.51 -11.83
C ASP A 143 6.64 -11.16 -12.18
N GLY A 144 7.08 -10.39 -11.18
CA GLY A 144 7.79 -9.13 -11.41
C GLY A 144 6.89 -7.91 -11.65
N THR A 145 5.57 -8.03 -11.48
CA THR A 145 4.64 -6.91 -11.65
C THR A 145 3.43 -7.02 -10.73
N PHE A 146 2.77 -5.90 -10.43
CA PHE A 146 1.50 -5.91 -9.71
C PHE A 146 0.35 -6.24 -10.67
N LYS A 147 -0.30 -7.38 -10.46
CA LYS A 147 -1.47 -7.80 -11.24
C LYS A 147 -2.74 -7.47 -10.48
N ARG A 148 -3.68 -6.77 -11.13
CA ARG A 148 -5.03 -6.58 -10.60
C ARG A 148 -5.79 -7.90 -10.71
N THR A 149 -6.30 -8.39 -9.59
CA THR A 149 -7.16 -9.57 -9.53
C THR A 149 -8.60 -9.11 -9.38
N ALA A 150 -9.53 -9.68 -10.16
CA ALA A 150 -10.94 -9.46 -9.93
C ALA A 150 -11.33 -9.92 -8.50
N PRO A 151 -12.21 -9.21 -7.79
CA PRO A 151 -12.75 -9.72 -6.53
C PRO A 151 -13.42 -11.07 -6.80
N ALA A 152 -13.22 -12.03 -5.90
CA ALA A 152 -13.70 -13.42 -6.03
C ALA A 152 -15.23 -13.60 -6.03
N GLY A 153 -16.01 -12.55 -6.29
CA GLY A 153 -17.47 -12.53 -6.19
C GLY A 153 -18.21 -12.15 -7.48
N ALA A 154 -17.54 -11.86 -8.59
CA ALA A 154 -18.20 -11.69 -9.88
C ALA A 154 -18.43 -13.06 -10.55
N ARG A 155 -19.24 -13.92 -9.92
CA ARG A 155 -19.95 -14.95 -10.69
C ARG A 155 -21.21 -14.29 -11.22
N SER A 156 -21.21 -13.95 -12.50
CA SER A 156 -22.43 -13.57 -13.21
C SER A 156 -23.47 -14.68 -13.02
N VAL A 157 -24.68 -14.28 -12.61
CA VAL A 157 -25.88 -15.12 -12.72
C VAL A 157 -26.38 -15.06 -14.15
#